data_AF-A0A7Y1U410-F1
#
_entry.id   AF-A0A7Y1U410-F1
#
_cell.length_a   1.000
_cell.length_b   1.000
_cell.length_c   1.000
_cell.angle_alpha   90.00
_cell.angle_beta   90.00
_cell.angle_gamma   90.00
#
_symmetry.space_group_name_H-M   'P 1'
#
loop_
_entity.id
_entity.type
_entity.pdbx_description
1 polymer ?
#
loop_
_entity_poly.entity_id
_entity_poly.type
_entity_poly.pdbx_seq_one_letter_code
_entity_poly.pdbx_strand_id
1 'polypeptide(L)'
;MTQNALASHPGYTPHGSSAPLTPMSLGALLTRIDHEWETRNKIFDLPTARYWKPDPAIDLGFDFLGRRCASPIGPAAGPHSQLAQNIVLSWLGGSRLFELKTIQILDELEIQRPCIDMQTIGYNIEWSQELRIPESLTEYAKASMLLDILRQWEPLRDHVGADPGPHVFDMSVGYDLAGISSPEVGGFIRNMRDASAEIETLRAEIPDSFAAHRDMEFSTHLADTLTLSTFHGCPPDEIESITKHLIDEHDLDVIVKLNPTLLGYEAVAAIVNDELGYTDVEVKEEAFAEDLQFDRGIELIGELNEYAKERGHRFGIKLTNTLVVNNAKQWMPEDTMYLSGPPLHVIASSLLDKLSTALPDLLDIPGHDGEIMVSFSAGVTKENLADTLAMGVNPATVCSDLLKPGGYGRLAPMLKALSKEVADSGQVNLMDWKAARQAQAVGNGHPTACAEHVASVRGEGIEAYSLAGNEKLPREVEHDLEMFGCVACNFCITVCPNDAFFSIATPDALKESLGDDAGRQQYFVLSELCNECGNCMTFCPENGDPAMIKPRLYTDRDLFDARAGQGFFLGMDGIEGRSVDDDAVAVVSSMLQGEKGNPLS
;
A
#
# COMPACT_ATOMS: atom_id res chain seq x y z
N MET A 1 5.55 -2.24 -23.61
CA MET A 1 6.68 -3.10 -24.08
C MET A 1 6.46 -4.55 -23.65
N THR A 2 6.89 -5.53 -24.46
CA THR A 2 7.00 -6.95 -24.03
C THR A 2 8.36 -7.19 -23.37
N GLN A 3 8.51 -8.13 -22.43
CA GLN A 3 9.80 -8.52 -21.82
C GLN A 3 10.93 -8.69 -22.87
N ASN A 4 10.61 -9.18 -24.08
CA ASN A 4 11.57 -9.36 -25.17
C ASN A 4 12.27 -8.07 -25.64
N ALA A 5 11.66 -6.90 -25.51
CA ALA A 5 12.27 -5.62 -25.89
C ALA A 5 13.24 -5.12 -24.80
N LEU A 6 12.92 -5.37 -23.52
CA LEU A 6 13.78 -5.09 -22.37
C LEU A 6 14.98 -6.04 -22.30
N ALA A 7 14.78 -7.34 -22.58
CA ALA A 7 15.86 -8.34 -22.63
C ALA A 7 16.94 -8.01 -23.67
N SER A 8 16.59 -7.23 -24.71
CA SER A 8 17.54 -6.74 -25.71
C SER A 8 18.19 -5.39 -25.37
N HIS A 9 17.78 -4.73 -24.29
CA HIS A 9 18.35 -3.45 -23.88
C HIS A 9 19.77 -3.66 -23.30
N PRO A 10 20.80 -2.95 -23.79
CA PRO A 10 22.20 -3.20 -23.43
C PRO A 10 22.51 -2.96 -21.93
N GLY A 11 21.71 -2.12 -21.26
CA GLY A 11 21.80 -1.86 -19.81
C GLY A 11 20.89 -2.73 -18.94
N TYR A 12 20.12 -3.66 -19.52
CA TYR A 12 19.19 -4.51 -18.75
C TYR A 12 19.86 -5.83 -18.34
N THR A 13 19.84 -6.12 -17.04
CA THR A 13 20.14 -7.45 -16.51
C THR A 13 18.81 -8.09 -16.13
N PRO A 14 18.50 -9.34 -16.56
CA PRO A 14 17.28 -10.02 -16.16
C PRO A 14 17.14 -10.04 -14.65
N HIS A 15 15.91 -9.90 -14.15
CA HIS A 15 15.64 -10.07 -12.73
C HIS A 15 16.09 -11.46 -12.27
N GLY A 16 16.94 -11.51 -11.25
CA GLY A 16 17.25 -12.75 -10.53
C GLY A 16 16.31 -12.93 -9.33
N SER A 17 16.67 -13.82 -8.41
CA SER A 17 16.15 -13.74 -7.04
C SER A 17 16.59 -12.38 -6.47
N SER A 18 15.66 -11.44 -6.29
CA SER A 18 16.00 -10.16 -5.67
C SER A 18 16.38 -10.43 -4.21
N ALA A 19 17.56 -9.97 -3.79
CA ALA A 19 17.92 -10.04 -2.38
C ALA A 19 16.85 -9.28 -1.54
N PRO A 20 16.53 -9.76 -0.33
CA PRO A 20 15.44 -9.24 0.47
C PRO A 20 15.64 -7.75 0.80
N LEU A 21 14.54 -7.08 1.16
CA LEU A 21 14.59 -5.73 1.68
C LEU A 21 15.42 -5.70 2.97
N THR A 22 16.27 -4.68 3.11
CA THR A 22 17.09 -4.44 4.29
C THR A 22 16.67 -3.11 4.89
N PRO A 23 15.78 -3.09 5.90
CA PRO A 23 15.24 -1.83 6.40
C PRO A 23 16.31 -0.90 6.99
N MET A 24 16.15 0.41 6.79
CA MET A 24 17.04 1.42 7.38
C MET A 24 16.81 1.54 8.89
N SER A 25 17.85 1.80 9.69
CA SER A 25 17.73 2.02 11.13
C SER A 25 16.85 3.24 11.47
N LEU A 26 16.30 3.31 12.70
CA LEU A 26 15.52 4.48 13.14
C LEU A 26 16.37 5.75 13.06
N GLY A 27 17.63 5.64 13.48
CA GLY A 27 18.59 6.76 13.42
C GLY A 27 18.79 7.27 11.99
N ALA A 28 18.96 6.37 11.02
CA ALA A 28 19.14 6.76 9.62
C ALA A 28 17.88 7.41 9.03
N LEU A 29 16.68 6.91 9.39
CA LEU A 29 15.42 7.52 8.96
C LEU A 29 15.23 8.92 9.55
N LEU A 30 15.51 9.12 10.84
CA LEU A 30 15.41 10.44 11.49
C LEU A 30 16.44 11.43 10.92
N THR A 31 17.69 11.01 10.73
CA THR A 31 18.71 11.83 10.08
C THR A 31 18.28 12.24 8.67
N ARG A 32 17.73 11.30 7.88
CA ARG A 32 17.18 11.61 6.55
C ARG A 32 16.02 12.60 6.64
N ILE A 33 15.08 12.43 7.57
CA ILE A 33 13.96 13.37 7.78
C ILE A 33 14.47 14.80 8.01
N ASP A 34 15.40 14.97 8.94
CA ASP A 34 15.97 16.28 9.30
C ASP A 34 16.69 16.91 8.11
N HIS A 35 17.59 16.14 7.48
CA HIS A 35 18.36 16.58 6.33
C HIS A 35 17.48 16.99 5.14
N GLU A 36 16.48 16.17 4.78
CA GLU A 36 15.56 16.48 3.68
C GLU A 36 14.68 17.69 3.99
N TRP A 37 14.30 17.87 5.25
CA TRP A 37 13.55 19.02 5.68
C TRP A 37 14.36 20.31 5.55
N GLU A 38 15.57 20.35 6.10
CA GLU A 38 16.46 21.51 6.06
C GLU A 38 16.84 21.91 4.63
N THR A 39 17.11 20.92 3.77
CA THR A 39 17.63 21.18 2.42
C THR A 39 16.56 21.37 1.36
N ARG A 40 15.38 20.73 1.52
CA ARG A 40 14.38 20.59 0.45
C ARG A 40 12.92 20.76 0.92
N ASN A 41 12.65 20.95 2.20
CA ASN A 41 11.31 21.10 2.79
C ASN A 41 10.33 19.97 2.36
N LYS A 42 10.81 18.73 2.49
CA LYS A 42 10.09 17.48 2.19
C LYS A 42 10.59 16.36 3.10
N ILE A 43 9.86 15.26 3.17
CA ILE A 43 10.23 14.05 3.92
C ILE A 43 10.07 12.86 2.99
N PHE A 44 11.12 12.04 2.86
CA PHE A 44 11.15 10.85 2.01
C PHE A 44 10.69 11.18 0.59
N ASP A 45 11.25 12.26 0.05
CA ASP A 45 10.93 12.81 -1.27
C ASP A 45 9.46 13.28 -1.49
N LEU A 46 8.56 13.14 -0.49
CA LEU A 46 7.18 13.64 -0.55
C LEU A 46 7.12 15.15 -0.24
N PRO A 47 6.76 16.00 -1.21
CA PRO A 47 6.75 17.45 -0.98
C PRO A 47 5.61 17.86 -0.05
N THR A 48 5.85 18.87 0.80
CA THR A 48 4.85 19.41 1.76
C THR A 48 3.51 19.81 1.15
N ALA A 49 3.46 20.16 -0.15
CA ALA A 49 2.20 20.42 -0.87
C ALA A 49 1.27 19.20 -0.97
N ARG A 50 1.81 17.99 -0.75
CA ARG A 50 1.11 16.71 -0.74
C ARG A 50 0.78 16.23 0.65
N TYR A 51 1.12 16.98 1.69
CA TYR A 51 0.68 16.65 3.04
C TYR A 51 -0.80 16.99 3.20
N TRP A 52 -1.48 16.18 4.00
CA TRP A 52 -2.85 16.46 4.40
C TRP A 52 -2.89 17.08 5.80
N LYS A 53 -3.72 18.11 5.91
CA LYS A 53 -4.03 18.80 7.15
C LYS A 53 -5.54 18.65 7.37
N PRO A 54 -5.98 18.07 8.50
CA PRO A 54 -7.40 18.00 8.84
C PRO A 54 -8.02 19.41 8.85
N ASP A 55 -9.23 19.52 8.33
CA ASP A 55 -10.03 20.74 8.49
C ASP A 55 -10.68 20.71 9.89
N PRO A 56 -10.43 21.67 10.79
CA PRO A 56 -11.01 21.67 12.12
C PRO A 56 -12.55 21.83 12.12
N ALA A 57 -13.15 22.22 11.00
CA ALA A 57 -14.61 22.33 10.87
C ALA A 57 -15.28 21.04 10.36
N ILE A 58 -14.51 20.08 9.83
CA ILE A 58 -15.03 18.86 9.21
C ILE A 58 -14.38 17.62 9.83
N ASP A 59 -15.17 16.84 10.56
CA ASP A 59 -14.73 15.59 11.17
C ASP A 59 -14.89 14.40 10.20
N LEU A 60 -13.79 14.01 9.57
CA LEU A 60 -13.76 12.83 8.70
C LEU A 60 -13.54 11.52 9.47
N GLY A 61 -13.42 11.56 10.80
CA GLY A 61 -13.08 10.37 11.55
C GLY A 61 -14.23 9.36 11.67
N PHE A 62 -13.86 8.13 11.97
CA PHE A 62 -14.76 6.99 12.19
C PHE A 62 -14.20 6.05 13.26
N ASP A 63 -15.01 5.11 13.73
CA ASP A 63 -14.57 4.10 14.70
C ASP A 63 -14.28 2.77 13.99
N PHE A 64 -13.03 2.34 14.02
CA PHE A 64 -12.56 1.06 13.49
C PHE A 64 -12.56 0.03 14.60
N LEU A 65 -13.55 -0.87 14.62
CA LEU A 65 -13.76 -1.85 15.70
C LEU A 65 -13.72 -1.20 17.10
N GLY A 66 -14.29 0.00 17.24
CA GLY A 66 -14.30 0.75 18.51
C GLY A 66 -13.05 1.60 18.80
N ARG A 67 -12.09 1.69 17.87
CA ARG A 67 -10.91 2.56 17.96
C ARG A 67 -11.08 3.76 17.03
N ARG A 68 -10.88 4.97 17.55
CA ARG A 68 -11.06 6.18 16.75
C ARG A 68 -9.95 6.36 15.72
N CYS A 69 -10.33 6.56 14.46
CA CYS A 69 -9.45 6.97 13.37
C CYS A 69 -9.85 8.38 12.90
N ALA A 70 -8.88 9.27 12.67
CA ALA A 70 -9.18 10.65 12.22
C ALA A 70 -9.44 10.81 10.71
N SER A 71 -9.26 9.76 9.91
CA SER A 71 -9.56 9.74 8.48
C SER A 71 -10.00 8.35 8.04
N PRO A 72 -10.88 8.20 7.04
CA PRO A 72 -11.46 6.92 6.66
C PRO A 72 -10.63 6.14 5.61
N ILE A 73 -9.38 6.55 5.36
CA ILE A 73 -8.50 5.93 4.36
C ILE A 73 -7.14 5.57 4.92
N GLY A 74 -6.49 4.64 4.24
CA GLY A 74 -5.22 4.04 4.62
C GLY A 74 -4.61 3.22 3.50
N PRO A 75 -3.30 2.89 3.55
CA PRO A 75 -2.78 1.81 2.73
C PRO A 75 -3.47 0.50 3.10
N ALA A 76 -3.80 -0.31 2.09
CA ALA A 76 -4.19 -1.70 2.30
C ALA A 76 -2.96 -2.56 2.61
N ALA A 77 -3.16 -3.78 3.15
CA ALA A 77 -2.08 -4.75 3.32
C ALA A 77 -1.42 -5.03 1.96
N GLY A 78 -0.22 -4.50 1.77
CA GLY A 78 0.43 -4.43 0.46
C GLY A 78 1.77 -3.69 0.55
N PRO A 79 2.39 -3.36 -0.60
CA PRO A 79 3.75 -2.83 -0.63
C PRO A 79 3.89 -1.47 0.06
N HIS A 80 2.80 -0.72 0.27
CA HIS A 80 2.81 0.58 0.95
C HIS A 80 2.68 0.52 2.48
N SER A 81 2.67 -0.66 3.09
CA SER A 81 2.50 -0.83 4.54
C SER A 81 3.48 -1.82 5.18
N GLN A 82 4.66 -2.00 4.58
CA GLN A 82 5.68 -2.95 5.04
C GLN A 82 6.87 -2.27 5.75
N LEU A 83 7.34 -1.11 5.27
CA LEU A 83 8.49 -0.39 5.86
C LEU A 83 8.03 0.85 6.63
N ALA A 84 8.84 1.28 7.60
CA ALA A 84 8.52 2.40 8.48
C ALA A 84 8.31 3.72 7.70
N GLN A 85 9.16 3.99 6.70
CA GLN A 85 8.98 5.17 5.84
C GLN A 85 7.69 5.11 5.01
N ASN A 86 7.19 3.92 4.66
CA ASN A 86 5.92 3.78 3.93
C ASN A 86 4.74 4.27 4.77
N ILE A 87 4.76 3.91 6.06
CA ILE A 87 3.74 4.31 7.04
C ILE A 87 3.84 5.82 7.29
N VAL A 88 5.04 6.37 7.46
CA VAL A 88 5.25 7.83 7.58
C VAL A 88 4.73 8.57 6.35
N LEU A 89 5.08 8.13 5.14
CA LEU A 89 4.61 8.74 3.89
C LEU A 89 3.09 8.71 3.76
N SER A 90 2.46 7.59 4.11
CA SER A 90 1.00 7.45 4.13
C SER A 90 0.36 8.37 5.19
N TRP A 91 0.95 8.47 6.38
CA TRP A 91 0.47 9.34 7.46
C TRP A 91 0.55 10.82 7.08
N LEU A 92 1.66 11.25 6.47
CA LEU A 92 1.84 12.60 5.91
C LEU A 92 0.79 12.88 4.82
N GLY A 93 0.51 11.89 3.96
CA GLY A 93 -0.56 11.95 2.96
C GLY A 93 -1.97 12.01 3.54
N GLY A 94 -2.13 11.70 4.82
CA GLY A 94 -3.36 11.86 5.59
C GLY A 94 -3.99 10.57 6.11
N SER A 95 -3.36 9.42 5.88
CA SER A 95 -3.87 8.14 6.39
C SER A 95 -3.87 8.09 7.92
N ARG A 96 -4.94 7.53 8.48
CA ARG A 96 -5.09 7.26 9.92
C ARG A 96 -5.50 5.84 10.23
N LEU A 97 -5.65 5.01 9.22
CA LEU A 97 -5.66 3.58 9.37
C LEU A 97 -4.51 3.01 8.54
N PHE A 98 -3.83 2.01 9.06
CA PHE A 98 -2.78 1.29 8.35
C PHE A 98 -3.07 -0.20 8.47
N GLU A 99 -3.56 -0.81 7.41
CA GLU A 99 -3.61 -2.27 7.32
C GLU A 99 -2.19 -2.72 6.96
N LEU A 100 -1.51 -3.29 7.95
CA LEU A 100 -0.10 -3.66 7.86
C LEU A 100 0.07 -4.83 6.89
N LYS A 101 1.24 -4.92 6.25
CA LYS A 101 1.53 -6.01 5.33
C LYS A 101 1.39 -7.36 6.06
N THR A 102 0.71 -8.30 5.41
CA THR A 102 0.45 -9.63 5.93
C THR A 102 1.74 -10.39 6.23
N ILE A 103 1.92 -10.76 7.51
CA ILE A 103 2.96 -11.69 7.93
C ILE A 103 2.48 -13.14 7.77
N GLN A 104 3.42 -14.07 7.61
CA GLN A 104 3.13 -15.50 7.61
C GLN A 104 4.34 -16.28 8.12
N ILE A 105 4.15 -17.53 8.52
CA ILE A 105 5.23 -18.40 9.01
C ILE A 105 6.31 -18.68 7.96
N LEU A 106 5.96 -18.62 6.68
CA LEU A 106 6.90 -18.70 5.56
C LEU A 106 7.40 -17.29 5.20
N ASP A 107 8.42 -16.82 5.91
CA ASP A 107 8.95 -15.45 5.79
C ASP A 107 10.29 -15.34 5.02
N GLU A 108 10.79 -16.47 4.49
CA GLU A 108 11.92 -16.54 3.54
C GLU A 108 11.40 -16.98 2.16
N LEU A 109 10.87 -16.03 1.38
CA LEU A 109 10.20 -16.31 0.12
C LEU A 109 11.07 -15.97 -1.09
N GLU A 110 11.06 -16.87 -2.07
CA GLU A 110 11.59 -16.58 -3.41
C GLU A 110 10.49 -15.99 -4.29
N ILE A 111 10.46 -14.65 -4.38
CA ILE A 111 9.48 -13.94 -5.21
C ILE A 111 10.07 -13.70 -6.59
N GLN A 112 9.38 -14.18 -7.62
CA GLN A 112 9.76 -13.95 -9.01
C GLN A 112 9.46 -12.50 -9.42
N ARG A 113 10.34 -11.88 -10.22
CA ARG A 113 10.24 -10.47 -10.62
C ARG A 113 10.32 -10.30 -12.15
N PRO A 114 9.70 -9.26 -12.74
CA PRO A 114 8.86 -8.26 -12.08
C PRO A 114 7.57 -8.91 -11.54
N CYS A 115 7.03 -8.37 -10.44
CA CYS A 115 5.85 -8.94 -9.78
C CYS A 115 4.62 -8.01 -9.77
N ILE A 116 4.74 -6.80 -10.33
CA ILE A 116 3.65 -5.82 -10.43
C ILE A 116 3.55 -5.32 -11.87
N ASP A 117 2.34 -5.34 -12.42
CA ASP A 117 1.94 -4.63 -13.65
C ASP A 117 0.82 -3.66 -13.32
N MET A 118 1.11 -2.36 -13.48
CA MET A 118 0.14 -1.27 -13.30
C MET A 118 -0.10 -0.47 -14.58
N GLN A 119 0.20 -1.07 -15.74
CA GLN A 119 0.19 -0.37 -17.03
C GLN A 119 -1.21 0.15 -17.39
N THR A 120 -2.25 -0.60 -17.06
CA THR A 120 -3.65 -0.24 -17.29
C THR A 120 -4.45 -0.42 -15.99
N ILE A 121 -5.04 -1.59 -15.81
CA ILE A 121 -5.52 -2.08 -14.51
C ILE A 121 -4.37 -2.76 -13.76
N GLY A 122 -4.59 -3.14 -12.51
CA GLY A 122 -3.54 -3.72 -11.69
C GLY A 122 -3.47 -5.24 -11.81
N TYR A 123 -2.25 -5.77 -11.88
CA TYR A 123 -1.95 -7.18 -11.74
C TYR A 123 -0.72 -7.36 -10.85
N ASN A 124 -0.67 -8.45 -10.10
CA ASN A 124 0.52 -8.85 -9.37
C ASN A 124 0.64 -10.38 -9.26
N ILE A 125 1.79 -10.88 -8.82
CA ILE A 125 2.06 -12.31 -8.53
C ILE A 125 2.64 -12.50 -7.11
N GLU A 126 2.49 -11.51 -6.23
CA GLU A 126 3.11 -11.50 -4.90
C GLU A 126 2.06 -11.69 -3.80
N TRP A 127 2.34 -12.56 -2.83
CA TRP A 127 1.33 -13.06 -1.90
C TRP A 127 1.50 -12.62 -0.44
N SER A 128 2.65 -12.07 -0.05
CA SER A 128 3.01 -11.89 1.36
C SER A 128 4.18 -10.91 1.54
N GLN A 129 4.57 -10.66 2.79
CA GLN A 129 5.70 -9.79 3.12
C GLN A 129 7.05 -10.33 2.66
N GLU A 130 8.00 -9.41 2.47
CA GLU A 130 9.41 -9.72 2.12
C GLU A 130 10.38 -9.55 3.30
N LEU A 131 9.85 -9.19 4.47
CA LEU A 131 10.60 -9.09 5.70
C LEU A 131 10.35 -10.35 6.53
N ARG A 132 11.36 -10.72 7.32
CA ARG A 132 11.16 -11.74 8.36
C ARG A 132 10.23 -11.21 9.43
N ILE A 133 9.54 -12.09 10.14
CA ILE A 133 8.58 -11.71 11.19
C ILE A 133 9.18 -10.72 12.21
N PRO A 134 10.41 -10.92 12.75
CA PRO A 134 11.02 -9.97 13.68
C PRO A 134 11.29 -8.60 13.04
N GLU A 135 11.67 -8.56 11.77
CA GLU A 135 11.94 -7.31 11.04
C GLU A 135 10.65 -6.52 10.84
N SER A 136 9.53 -7.19 10.53
CA SER A 136 8.22 -6.54 10.45
C SER A 136 7.82 -5.90 11.79
N LEU A 137 8.03 -6.60 12.91
CA LEU A 137 7.79 -6.03 14.25
C LEU A 137 8.64 -4.77 14.47
N THR A 138 9.94 -4.83 14.17
CA THR A 138 10.85 -3.68 14.30
C THR A 138 10.41 -2.50 13.41
N GLU A 139 9.99 -2.75 12.18
CA GLU A 139 9.50 -1.70 11.27
C GLU A 139 8.22 -1.05 11.79
N TYR A 140 7.29 -1.81 12.36
CA TYR A 140 6.04 -1.26 12.91
C TYR A 140 6.27 -0.49 14.21
N ALA A 141 7.17 -0.94 15.08
CA ALA A 141 7.60 -0.19 16.27
C ALA A 141 8.30 1.12 15.87
N LYS A 142 9.21 1.06 14.89
CA LYS A 142 9.90 2.21 14.32
C LYS A 142 8.94 3.21 13.70
N ALA A 143 7.96 2.75 12.93
CA ALA A 143 6.90 3.59 12.38
C ALA A 143 6.12 4.30 13.49
N SER A 144 5.71 3.58 14.53
CA SER A 144 5.00 4.17 15.68
C SER A 144 5.81 5.27 16.35
N MET A 145 7.09 5.00 16.65
CA MET A 145 8.00 5.99 17.25
C MET A 145 8.19 7.22 16.34
N LEU A 146 8.36 7.02 15.03
CA LEU A 146 8.48 8.10 14.06
C LEU A 146 7.21 8.96 14.03
N LEU A 147 6.02 8.35 14.05
CA LEU A 147 4.76 9.10 14.08
C LEU A 147 4.61 9.91 15.38
N ASP A 148 4.97 9.34 16.54
CA ASP A 148 4.94 10.05 17.82
C ASP A 148 5.91 11.23 17.85
N ILE A 149 7.14 11.07 17.33
CA ILE A 149 8.11 12.16 17.17
C ILE A 149 7.56 13.23 16.23
N LEU A 150 7.14 12.86 15.03
CA LEU A 150 6.69 13.79 13.99
C LEU A 150 5.43 14.58 14.38
N ARG A 151 4.56 14.01 15.22
CA ARG A 151 3.42 14.72 15.82
C ARG A 151 3.84 15.88 16.72
N GLN A 152 4.99 15.76 17.40
CA GLN A 152 5.51 16.79 18.31
C GLN A 152 6.61 17.66 17.67
N TRP A 153 7.10 17.25 16.49
CA TRP A 153 8.17 17.94 15.80
C TRP A 153 7.68 19.27 15.20
N GLU A 154 8.11 20.38 15.82
CA GLU A 154 7.65 21.74 15.51
C GLU A 154 7.64 22.11 14.03
N PRO A 155 8.65 21.75 13.20
CA PRO A 155 8.64 22.13 11.79
C PRO A 155 7.44 21.57 11.01
N LEU A 156 6.89 20.44 11.42
CA LEU A 156 5.78 19.81 10.73
C LEU A 156 4.40 20.33 11.15
N ARG A 157 4.30 20.95 12.33
CA ARG A 157 3.03 21.32 12.99
C ARG A 157 2.07 22.10 12.09
N ASP A 158 2.58 23.08 11.34
CA ASP A 158 1.73 23.92 10.48
C ASP A 158 1.20 23.17 9.25
N HIS A 159 1.92 22.13 8.81
CA HIS A 159 1.62 21.34 7.61
C HIS A 159 0.63 20.20 7.86
N VAL A 160 0.66 19.57 9.04
CA VAL A 160 -0.25 18.46 9.39
C VAL A 160 -1.32 18.86 10.40
N GLY A 161 -1.23 20.06 10.98
CA GLY A 161 -2.11 20.55 12.03
C GLY A 161 -1.56 20.28 13.44
N ALA A 162 -2.04 21.05 14.42
CA ALA A 162 -1.63 20.91 15.82
C ALA A 162 -2.06 19.58 16.44
N ASP A 163 -3.18 19.02 15.97
CA ASP A 163 -3.61 17.67 16.28
C ASP A 163 -3.99 16.97 14.97
N PRO A 164 -3.12 16.12 14.42
CA PRO A 164 -3.41 15.32 13.23
C PRO A 164 -4.44 14.22 13.50
N GLY A 165 -4.84 13.99 14.75
CA GLY A 165 -5.82 13.02 15.19
C GLY A 165 -5.26 11.60 15.41
N PRO A 166 -6.05 10.72 16.06
CA PRO A 166 -5.65 9.35 16.33
C PRO A 166 -5.53 8.52 15.05
N HIS A 167 -4.66 7.52 15.11
CA HIS A 167 -4.50 6.52 14.06
C HIS A 167 -4.55 5.12 14.65
N VAL A 168 -4.80 4.12 13.81
CA VAL A 168 -4.84 2.71 14.18
C VAL A 168 -3.95 1.91 13.24
N PHE A 169 -3.13 1.04 13.82
CA PHE A 169 -2.49 -0.05 13.11
C PHE A 169 -3.38 -1.29 13.22
N ASP A 170 -3.65 -1.89 12.08
CA ASP A 170 -4.38 -3.15 11.99
C ASP A 170 -3.40 -4.22 11.51
N MET A 171 -3.16 -5.23 12.36
CA MET A 171 -2.26 -6.32 11.99
C MET A 171 -2.85 -7.10 10.82
N SER A 172 -1.99 -7.75 10.04
CA SER A 172 -2.45 -8.77 9.10
C SER A 172 -1.61 -10.02 9.22
N VAL A 173 -2.28 -11.16 9.33
CA VAL A 173 -1.68 -12.49 9.29
C VAL A 173 -2.40 -13.32 8.24
N GLY A 174 -1.69 -14.23 7.62
CA GLY A 174 -2.25 -15.24 6.72
C GLY A 174 -1.54 -16.57 6.92
N TYR A 175 -1.82 -17.53 6.05
CA TYR A 175 -1.45 -18.96 6.10
C TYR A 175 -2.53 -19.84 6.75
N ASP A 176 -2.14 -21.04 7.20
CA ASP A 176 -3.00 -22.00 7.91
C ASP A 176 -2.97 -21.82 9.43
N LEU A 177 -3.88 -22.49 10.14
CA LEU A 177 -3.98 -22.48 11.59
C LEU A 177 -2.69 -22.93 12.25
N ALA A 178 -2.02 -23.96 11.72
CA ALA A 178 -0.79 -24.47 12.30
C ALA A 178 0.33 -23.41 12.29
N GLY A 179 0.46 -22.66 11.19
CA GLY A 179 1.38 -21.55 11.05
C GLY A 179 1.00 -20.36 11.92
N ILE A 180 -0.29 -20.00 11.98
CA ILE A 180 -0.75 -18.88 12.81
C ILE A 180 -0.62 -19.19 14.31
N SER A 181 -0.86 -20.44 14.72
CA SER A 181 -0.67 -20.91 16.10
C SER A 181 0.80 -21.15 16.47
N SER A 182 1.75 -20.87 15.57
CA SER A 182 3.18 -21.03 15.84
C SER A 182 3.68 -20.07 16.93
N PRO A 183 4.74 -20.44 17.68
CA PRO A 183 5.40 -19.53 18.61
C PRO A 183 5.88 -18.22 17.99
N GLU A 184 6.30 -18.26 16.73
CA GLU A 184 6.83 -17.14 15.94
C GLU A 184 5.72 -16.11 15.64
N VAL A 185 4.62 -16.55 15.01
CA VAL A 185 3.47 -15.67 14.71
C VAL A 185 2.80 -15.19 16.00
N GLY A 186 2.61 -16.09 16.98
CA GLY A 186 2.08 -15.70 18.28
C GLY A 186 2.99 -14.73 19.03
N GLY A 187 4.32 -14.83 18.84
CA GLY A 187 5.31 -13.89 19.36
C GLY A 187 5.17 -12.49 18.77
N PHE A 188 5.01 -12.41 17.44
CA PHE A 188 4.71 -11.15 16.76
C PHE A 188 3.45 -10.50 17.32
N ILE A 189 2.33 -11.23 17.40
CA ILE A 189 1.06 -10.68 17.88
C ILE A 189 1.17 -10.15 19.31
N ARG A 190 1.82 -10.91 20.21
CA ARG A 190 2.05 -10.46 21.60
C ARG A 190 2.88 -9.18 21.65
N ASN A 191 3.93 -9.09 20.84
CA ASN A 191 4.80 -7.91 20.82
C ASN A 191 4.19 -6.71 20.08
N MET A 192 3.21 -6.91 19.20
CA MET A 192 2.43 -5.80 18.64
C MET A 192 1.45 -5.21 19.67
N ARG A 193 0.94 -6.04 20.60
CA ARG A 193 0.15 -5.57 21.74
C ARG A 193 0.99 -4.94 22.84
N ASP A 194 2.24 -5.37 23.00
CA ASP A 194 3.22 -4.75 23.91
C ASP A 194 4.63 -4.73 23.29
N ALA A 195 4.93 -3.63 22.61
CA ALA A 195 6.21 -3.36 21.97
C ALA A 195 7.21 -2.66 22.88
N SER A 196 6.99 -2.65 24.21
CA SER A 196 7.83 -1.89 25.16
C SER A 196 9.33 -2.24 25.03
N ALA A 197 9.66 -3.52 24.85
CA ALA A 197 11.05 -3.96 24.70
C ALA A 197 11.68 -3.51 23.38
N GLU A 198 10.91 -3.56 22.28
CA GLU A 198 11.36 -3.14 20.95
C GLU A 198 11.60 -1.63 20.91
N ILE A 199 10.65 -0.85 21.44
CA ILE A 199 10.74 0.61 21.54
C ILE A 199 11.92 1.05 22.38
N GLU A 200 12.16 0.39 23.53
CA GLU A 200 13.30 0.75 24.38
C GLU A 200 14.64 0.46 23.70
N THR A 201 14.72 -0.61 22.90
CA THR A 201 15.90 -0.90 22.07
C THR A 201 16.11 0.18 21.03
N LEU A 202 15.06 0.54 20.29
CA LEU A 202 15.10 1.55 19.23
C LEU A 202 15.35 2.97 19.77
N ARG A 203 14.95 3.29 21.00
CA ARG A 203 15.15 4.61 21.64
C ARG A 203 16.61 5.05 21.61
N ALA A 204 17.55 4.11 21.72
CA ALA A 204 18.99 4.38 21.68
C ALA A 204 19.47 4.90 20.31
N GLU A 205 18.72 4.69 19.23
CA GLU A 205 19.07 5.11 17.87
C GLU A 205 18.65 6.55 17.54
N ILE A 206 17.87 7.21 18.41
CA ILE A 206 17.41 8.59 18.19
C ILE A 206 18.63 9.54 18.13
N PRO A 207 18.90 10.22 17.01
CA PRO A 207 20.09 11.05 16.84
C PRO A 207 20.00 12.36 17.63
N ASP A 208 21.11 13.09 17.74
CA ASP A 208 21.19 14.30 18.56
C ASP A 208 20.27 15.43 18.06
N SER A 209 19.98 15.52 16.77
CA SER A 209 19.01 16.49 16.24
C SER A 209 17.60 16.28 16.77
N PHE A 210 17.26 15.06 17.20
CA PHE A 210 16.01 14.71 17.86
C PHE A 210 16.17 14.45 19.36
N ALA A 211 17.26 14.87 20.00
CA ALA A 211 17.54 14.56 21.41
C ALA A 211 16.41 14.92 22.36
N ALA A 212 15.65 16.00 22.08
CA ALA A 212 14.50 16.43 22.88
C ALA A 212 13.36 15.39 22.94
N HIS A 213 13.32 14.45 22.00
CA HIS A 213 12.29 13.42 21.89
C HIS A 213 12.71 12.09 22.53
N ARG A 214 13.97 11.95 22.98
CA ARG A 214 14.48 10.70 23.57
C ARG A 214 13.74 10.27 24.83
N ASP A 215 13.29 11.23 25.63
CA ASP A 215 12.58 10.98 26.90
C ASP A 215 11.05 10.97 26.73
N MET A 216 10.53 10.97 25.50
CA MET A 216 9.09 10.90 25.25
C MET A 216 8.50 9.56 25.70
N GLU A 217 7.27 9.62 26.21
CA GLU A 217 6.41 8.45 26.36
C GLU A 217 5.89 8.05 24.97
N PHE A 218 6.49 7.00 24.41
CA PHE A 218 6.06 6.39 23.16
C PHE A 218 4.89 5.44 23.38
N SER A 219 4.03 5.30 22.38
CA SER A 219 2.97 4.28 22.40
C SER A 219 3.59 2.89 22.39
N THR A 220 3.43 2.13 23.47
CA THR A 220 3.94 0.74 23.54
C THR A 220 2.93 -0.29 23.08
N HIS A 221 1.65 0.05 23.08
CA HIS A 221 0.60 -0.79 22.53
C HIS A 221 0.34 -0.37 21.08
N LEU A 222 0.86 -1.15 20.12
CA LEU A 222 0.82 -0.78 18.69
C LEU A 222 -0.51 -1.18 18.05
N ALA A 223 -0.97 -2.41 18.28
CA ALA A 223 -2.19 -2.95 17.68
C ALA A 223 -2.82 -4.07 18.51
N ASP A 224 -4.15 -4.12 18.51
CA ASP A 224 -5.02 -5.15 19.10
C ASP A 224 -6.21 -5.48 18.18
N THR A 225 -6.11 -5.10 16.91
CA THR A 225 -6.98 -5.54 15.82
C THR A 225 -6.18 -6.31 14.79
N LEU A 226 -6.83 -7.24 14.10
CA LEU A 226 -6.20 -8.05 13.08
C LEU A 226 -7.14 -8.37 11.91
N THR A 227 -6.70 -8.07 10.69
CA THR A 227 -7.31 -8.55 9.45
C THR A 227 -6.67 -9.86 9.02
N LEU A 228 -7.42 -10.96 9.13
CA LEU A 228 -7.06 -12.27 8.59
C LEU A 228 -7.10 -12.23 7.06
N SER A 229 -5.93 -12.38 6.43
CA SER A 229 -5.80 -12.49 4.98
C SER A 229 -6.05 -13.93 4.57
N THR A 230 -7.23 -14.20 4.00
CA THR A 230 -7.54 -15.52 3.44
C THR A 230 -6.90 -15.64 2.06
N PHE A 231 -6.19 -16.73 1.83
CA PHE A 231 -5.66 -17.06 0.51
C PHE A 231 -6.76 -17.74 -0.34
N HIS A 232 -6.60 -17.72 -1.66
CA HIS A 232 -7.48 -18.45 -2.57
C HIS A 232 -7.39 -19.96 -2.29
N GLY A 233 -8.53 -20.62 -2.11
CA GLY A 233 -8.66 -22.04 -1.76
C GLY A 233 -8.62 -22.32 -0.26
N CYS A 234 -8.68 -21.29 0.60
CA CYS A 234 -8.71 -21.50 2.06
C CYS A 234 -10.06 -22.13 2.50
N PRO A 235 -10.06 -23.32 3.15
CA PRO A 235 -11.29 -23.98 3.56
C PRO A 235 -12.11 -23.16 4.57
N PRO A 236 -13.45 -23.20 4.53
CA PRO A 236 -14.29 -22.46 5.48
C PRO A 236 -14.02 -22.80 6.95
N ASP A 237 -13.83 -24.09 7.26
CA ASP A 237 -13.54 -24.57 8.63
C ASP A 237 -12.16 -24.07 9.12
N GLU A 238 -11.22 -23.82 8.19
CA GLU A 238 -9.91 -23.27 8.49
C GLU A 238 -10.03 -21.79 8.85
N ILE A 239 -10.77 -21.01 8.06
CA ILE A 239 -11.09 -19.60 8.35
C ILE A 239 -11.74 -19.50 9.73
N GLU A 240 -12.74 -20.34 9.99
CA GLU A 240 -13.44 -20.37 11.28
C GLU A 240 -12.48 -20.65 12.44
N SER A 241 -11.66 -21.68 12.32
CA SER A 241 -10.74 -22.10 13.37
C SER A 241 -9.66 -21.05 13.65
N ILE A 242 -9.11 -20.42 12.61
CA ILE A 242 -8.14 -19.34 12.74
C ILE A 242 -8.77 -18.14 13.44
N THR A 243 -9.95 -17.70 13.00
CA THR A 243 -10.63 -16.55 13.64
C THR A 243 -10.89 -16.82 15.11
N LYS A 244 -11.39 -18.01 15.46
CA LYS A 244 -11.63 -18.39 16.86
C LYS A 244 -10.33 -18.42 17.68
N HIS A 245 -9.25 -18.94 17.11
CA HIS A 245 -7.93 -18.96 17.74
C HIS A 245 -7.39 -17.55 18.02
N LEU A 246 -7.49 -16.63 17.05
CA LEU A 246 -7.07 -15.24 17.21
C LEU A 246 -7.86 -14.51 18.30
N ILE A 247 -9.16 -14.81 18.43
CA ILE A 247 -9.98 -14.23 19.49
C ILE A 247 -9.60 -14.84 20.85
N ASP A 248 -9.58 -16.16 20.99
CA ASP A 248 -9.39 -16.81 22.30
C ASP A 248 -7.96 -16.75 22.84
N GLU A 249 -6.97 -17.02 22.00
CA GLU A 249 -5.57 -17.14 22.43
C GLU A 249 -4.84 -15.80 22.38
N HIS A 250 -5.30 -14.86 21.54
CA HIS A 250 -4.66 -13.56 21.36
C HIS A 250 -5.49 -12.36 21.83
N ASP A 251 -6.77 -12.54 22.19
CA ASP A 251 -7.64 -11.49 22.76
C ASP A 251 -7.71 -10.27 21.81
N LEU A 252 -8.13 -10.54 20.57
CA LEU A 252 -8.16 -9.58 19.45
C LEU A 252 -9.57 -9.38 18.89
N ASP A 253 -9.84 -8.17 18.41
CA ASP A 253 -10.93 -7.92 17.46
C ASP A 253 -10.46 -8.30 16.05
N VAL A 254 -11.28 -9.06 15.30
CA VAL A 254 -10.83 -9.72 14.05
C VAL A 254 -11.70 -9.33 12.86
N ILE A 255 -11.05 -9.06 11.73
CA ILE A 255 -11.68 -8.92 10.42
C ILE A 255 -11.30 -10.10 9.54
N VAL A 256 -12.27 -10.70 8.84
CA VAL A 256 -11.99 -11.70 7.81
C VAL A 256 -12.02 -11.05 6.43
N LYS A 257 -10.90 -11.11 5.71
CA LYS A 257 -10.81 -10.63 4.32
C LYS A 257 -11.34 -11.69 3.37
N LEU A 258 -12.39 -11.36 2.63
CA LEU A 258 -13.08 -12.28 1.73
C LEU A 258 -12.58 -12.12 0.29
N ASN A 259 -12.56 -13.23 -0.45
CA ASN A 259 -12.17 -13.24 -1.86
C ASN A 259 -13.34 -12.74 -2.76
N PRO A 260 -13.04 -12.06 -3.88
CA PRO A 260 -14.07 -11.59 -4.80
C PRO A 260 -14.83 -12.74 -5.49
N THR A 261 -14.28 -13.96 -5.44
CA THR A 261 -14.90 -15.19 -5.93
C THR A 261 -16.22 -15.53 -5.24
N LEU A 262 -16.45 -15.01 -4.01
CA LEU A 262 -17.70 -15.17 -3.26
C LEU A 262 -18.94 -14.65 -4.02
N LEU A 263 -18.75 -13.74 -4.99
CA LEU A 263 -19.84 -13.26 -5.85
C LEU A 263 -20.39 -14.37 -6.77
N GLY A 264 -19.54 -15.33 -7.15
CA GLY A 264 -19.82 -16.45 -8.05
C GLY A 264 -19.21 -16.26 -9.44
N TYR A 265 -18.77 -17.36 -10.06
CA TYR A 265 -18.06 -17.35 -11.35
C TYR A 265 -18.85 -16.65 -12.46
N GLU A 266 -20.10 -17.08 -12.69
CA GLU A 266 -20.94 -16.53 -13.77
C GLU A 266 -21.11 -15.00 -13.65
N ALA A 267 -21.31 -14.50 -12.42
CA ALA A 267 -21.47 -13.07 -12.17
C ALA A 267 -20.16 -12.30 -12.39
N VAL A 268 -19.03 -12.84 -11.90
CA VAL A 268 -17.73 -12.19 -12.10
C VAL A 268 -17.33 -12.18 -13.57
N ALA A 269 -17.46 -13.31 -14.28
CA ALA A 269 -17.14 -13.41 -15.69
C ALA A 269 -18.03 -12.46 -16.53
N ALA A 270 -19.34 -12.40 -16.27
CA ALA A 270 -20.24 -11.48 -16.96
C ALA A 270 -19.85 -10.01 -16.72
N ILE A 271 -19.53 -9.62 -15.48
CA ILE A 271 -19.08 -8.25 -15.18
C ILE A 271 -17.77 -7.95 -15.91
N VAL A 272 -16.75 -8.80 -15.78
CA VAL A 272 -15.41 -8.52 -16.31
C VAL A 272 -15.39 -8.54 -17.85
N ASN A 273 -15.95 -9.60 -18.45
CA ASN A 273 -15.80 -9.86 -19.87
C ASN A 273 -16.91 -9.21 -20.71
N ASP A 274 -18.17 -9.29 -20.26
CA ASP A 274 -19.32 -8.82 -21.05
C ASP A 274 -19.66 -7.34 -20.80
N GLU A 275 -19.72 -6.92 -19.54
CA GLU A 275 -20.11 -5.54 -19.18
C GLU A 275 -18.93 -4.57 -19.29
N LEU A 276 -17.79 -4.90 -18.68
CA LEU A 276 -16.61 -4.04 -18.67
C LEU A 276 -15.73 -4.20 -19.92
N GLY A 277 -15.92 -5.27 -20.69
CA GLY A 277 -15.27 -5.48 -21.99
C GLY A 277 -13.84 -6.01 -21.94
N TYR A 278 -13.36 -6.50 -20.79
CA TYR A 278 -12.02 -7.10 -20.67
C TYR A 278 -12.01 -8.53 -21.21
N THR A 279 -12.17 -8.68 -22.53
CA THR A 279 -12.25 -10.00 -23.19
C THR A 279 -10.95 -10.81 -23.16
N ASP A 280 -9.84 -10.17 -22.81
CA ASP A 280 -8.51 -10.78 -22.64
C ASP A 280 -8.24 -11.28 -21.20
N VAL A 281 -9.12 -10.94 -20.26
CA VAL A 281 -9.01 -11.40 -18.87
C VAL A 281 -9.68 -12.76 -18.71
N GLU A 282 -8.86 -13.78 -18.54
CA GLU A 282 -9.31 -15.16 -18.31
C GLU A 282 -9.48 -15.41 -16.80
N VAL A 283 -10.73 -15.36 -16.34
CA VAL A 283 -11.12 -15.68 -14.96
C VAL A 283 -11.02 -17.20 -14.74
N LYS A 284 -10.32 -17.65 -13.69
CA LYS A 284 -10.08 -19.08 -13.42
C LYS A 284 -11.27 -19.71 -12.70
N GLU A 285 -12.12 -20.43 -13.42
CA GLU A 285 -13.33 -21.07 -12.88
C GLU A 285 -13.03 -22.02 -11.71
N GLU A 286 -11.92 -22.76 -11.78
CA GLU A 286 -11.53 -23.73 -10.75
C GLU A 286 -11.34 -23.06 -9.38
N ALA A 287 -10.82 -21.82 -9.35
CA ALA A 287 -10.60 -21.10 -8.11
C ALA A 287 -11.92 -20.77 -7.38
N PHE A 288 -13.02 -20.58 -8.10
CA PHE A 288 -14.33 -20.33 -7.51
C PHE A 288 -14.89 -21.58 -6.85
N ALA A 289 -14.55 -22.77 -7.33
CA ALA A 289 -14.99 -24.04 -6.75
C ALA A 289 -14.21 -24.39 -5.47
N GLU A 290 -12.96 -23.95 -5.37
CA GLU A 290 -12.08 -24.18 -4.21
C GLU A 290 -12.25 -23.12 -3.11
N ASP A 291 -12.66 -21.91 -3.47
CA ASP A 291 -12.91 -20.82 -2.52
C ASP A 291 -14.20 -20.99 -1.69
N LEU A 292 -14.35 -20.15 -0.67
CA LEU A 292 -15.56 -20.04 0.16
C LEU A 292 -16.81 -19.77 -0.71
N GLN A 293 -17.79 -20.66 -0.62
CA GLN A 293 -19.07 -20.56 -1.33
C GLN A 293 -20.02 -19.57 -0.64
N PHE A 294 -20.87 -18.88 -1.41
CA PHE A 294 -21.73 -17.80 -0.91
C PHE A 294 -22.60 -18.19 0.28
N ASP A 295 -23.35 -19.30 0.18
CA ASP A 295 -24.26 -19.74 1.24
C ASP A 295 -23.51 -20.10 2.53
N ARG A 296 -22.35 -20.78 2.43
CA ARG A 296 -21.52 -21.04 3.61
C ARG A 296 -20.89 -19.75 4.14
N GLY A 297 -20.55 -18.80 3.28
CA GLY A 297 -19.99 -17.51 3.66
C GLY A 297 -20.94 -16.68 4.53
N ILE A 298 -22.23 -16.62 4.19
CA ILE A 298 -23.21 -15.90 5.02
C ILE A 298 -23.41 -16.57 6.40
N GLU A 299 -23.41 -17.89 6.47
CA GLU A 299 -23.47 -18.64 7.73
C GLU A 299 -22.23 -18.36 8.59
N LEU A 300 -21.05 -18.48 8.00
CA LEU A 300 -19.77 -18.27 8.68
C LEU A 300 -19.64 -16.85 9.24
N ILE A 301 -20.08 -15.83 8.49
CA ILE A 301 -20.10 -14.44 8.95
C ILE A 301 -20.97 -14.27 10.21
N GLY A 302 -22.16 -14.87 10.21
CA GLY A 302 -23.06 -14.85 11.37
C GLY A 302 -22.48 -15.58 12.58
N GLU A 303 -21.98 -16.80 12.37
CA GLU A 303 -21.37 -17.64 13.41
C GLU A 303 -20.16 -16.97 14.07
N LEU A 304 -19.28 -16.36 13.28
CA LEU A 304 -18.08 -15.68 13.79
C LEU A 304 -18.43 -14.37 14.52
N ASN A 305 -19.43 -13.63 14.07
CA ASN A 305 -19.91 -12.45 14.79
C ASN A 305 -20.47 -12.83 16.16
N GLU A 306 -21.34 -13.85 16.23
CA GLU A 306 -21.87 -14.35 17.50
C GLU A 306 -20.74 -14.83 18.43
N TYR A 307 -19.78 -15.58 17.88
CA TYR A 307 -18.63 -16.08 18.63
C TYR A 307 -17.79 -14.97 19.27
N ALA A 308 -17.47 -13.93 18.49
CA ALA A 308 -16.72 -12.76 18.97
C ALA A 308 -17.49 -12.04 20.09
N LYS A 309 -18.80 -11.82 19.89
CA LYS A 309 -19.66 -11.13 20.85
C LYS A 309 -19.75 -11.86 22.19
N GLU A 310 -19.88 -13.17 22.18
CA GLU A 310 -19.91 -13.98 23.41
C GLU A 310 -18.63 -13.83 24.25
N ARG A 311 -17.52 -13.42 23.62
CA ARG A 311 -16.22 -13.18 24.25
C ARG A 311 -15.92 -11.70 24.50
N GLY A 312 -16.85 -10.81 24.16
CA GLY A 312 -16.65 -9.36 24.31
C GLY A 312 -15.78 -8.72 23.23
N HIS A 313 -15.55 -9.42 22.12
CA HIS A 313 -14.82 -8.94 20.96
C HIS A 313 -15.72 -8.50 19.83
N ARG A 314 -15.17 -7.72 18.90
CA ARG A 314 -15.82 -7.29 17.68
C ARG A 314 -15.32 -8.10 16.49
N PHE A 315 -16.22 -8.30 15.54
CA PHE A 315 -15.96 -8.98 14.28
C PHE A 315 -16.28 -8.06 13.11
N GLY A 316 -15.52 -8.17 12.03
CA GLY A 316 -15.78 -7.48 10.78
C GLY A 316 -15.44 -8.31 9.56
N ILE A 317 -15.80 -7.80 8.39
CA ILE A 317 -15.40 -8.38 7.10
C ILE A 317 -14.68 -7.34 6.25
N LYS A 318 -13.84 -7.81 5.32
CA LYS A 318 -13.17 -6.96 4.34
C LYS A 318 -13.46 -7.41 2.92
N LEU A 319 -13.86 -6.46 2.08
CA LEU A 319 -14.17 -6.65 0.66
C LEU A 319 -13.19 -5.85 -0.20
N THR A 320 -12.19 -6.45 -0.84
CA THR A 320 -11.91 -7.89 -0.96
C THR A 320 -10.39 -8.14 -1.02
N ASN A 321 -10.01 -9.42 -1.17
CA ASN A 321 -8.74 -9.76 -1.80
C ASN A 321 -8.76 -9.44 -3.32
N THR A 322 -7.65 -9.65 -3.99
CA THR A 322 -7.53 -9.56 -5.45
C THR A 322 -8.27 -10.69 -6.16
N LEU A 323 -8.51 -10.55 -7.48
CA LEU A 323 -9.17 -11.58 -8.29
C LEU A 323 -8.13 -12.43 -9.02
N VAL A 324 -8.13 -13.73 -8.78
CA VAL A 324 -7.25 -14.68 -9.48
C VAL A 324 -7.63 -14.84 -10.96
N VAL A 325 -6.65 -14.68 -11.85
CA VAL A 325 -6.79 -14.77 -13.31
C VAL A 325 -5.55 -15.44 -13.94
N ASN A 326 -5.65 -15.92 -15.17
CA ASN A 326 -4.46 -16.38 -15.90
C ASN A 326 -3.59 -15.20 -16.32
N ASN A 327 -2.27 -15.38 -16.33
CA ASN A 327 -1.32 -14.40 -16.85
C ASN A 327 -1.31 -14.39 -18.38
N ALA A 328 -2.36 -13.84 -19.01
CA ALA A 328 -2.49 -13.79 -20.46
C ALA A 328 -1.41 -12.90 -21.13
N LYS A 329 -0.95 -11.83 -20.45
CA LYS A 329 0.07 -10.92 -20.98
C LYS A 329 1.47 -11.53 -21.03
N GLN A 330 1.75 -12.53 -20.19
CA GLN A 330 3.09 -13.12 -20.02
C GLN A 330 4.17 -12.06 -19.72
N TRP A 331 3.75 -11.00 -19.01
CA TRP A 331 4.64 -9.91 -18.58
C TRP A 331 5.36 -10.25 -17.28
N MET A 332 4.69 -10.96 -16.39
CA MET A 332 5.25 -11.51 -15.16
C MET A 332 5.61 -12.99 -15.39
N PRO A 333 6.53 -13.58 -14.61
CA PRO A 333 7.06 -14.92 -14.85
C PRO A 333 6.15 -16.09 -14.44
N GLU A 334 5.06 -15.85 -13.71
CA GLU A 334 4.13 -16.92 -13.27
C GLU A 334 2.93 -17.09 -14.21
N ASP A 335 2.32 -18.28 -14.24
CA ASP A 335 1.13 -18.55 -15.05
C ASP A 335 -0.15 -17.93 -14.48
N THR A 336 -0.18 -17.65 -13.18
CA THR A 336 -1.35 -17.09 -12.47
C THR A 336 -1.01 -15.70 -11.95
N MET A 337 -1.97 -14.78 -12.00
CA MET A 337 -1.82 -13.43 -11.47
C MET A 337 -3.10 -12.93 -10.78
N TYR A 338 -2.97 -11.81 -10.07
CA TYR A 338 -3.98 -11.24 -9.19
C TYR A 338 -4.42 -9.87 -9.68
N LEU A 339 -5.62 -9.82 -10.27
CA LEU A 339 -6.23 -8.61 -10.78
C LEU A 339 -6.71 -7.70 -9.65
N SER A 340 -6.41 -6.41 -9.79
CA SER A 340 -6.85 -5.34 -8.91
C SER A 340 -7.22 -4.08 -9.71
N GLY A 341 -7.67 -3.03 -9.01
CA GLY A 341 -8.02 -1.76 -9.64
C GLY A 341 -9.49 -1.70 -10.09
N PRO A 342 -9.81 -1.00 -11.19
CA PRO A 342 -11.19 -0.64 -11.53
C PRO A 342 -12.18 -1.82 -11.66
N PRO A 343 -11.87 -2.95 -12.31
CA PRO A 343 -12.84 -4.05 -12.42
C PRO A 343 -13.17 -4.66 -11.06
N LEU A 344 -12.17 -4.76 -10.17
CA LEU A 344 -12.36 -5.26 -8.81
C LEU A 344 -13.30 -4.36 -8.01
N HIS A 345 -13.32 -3.04 -8.27
CA HIS A 345 -14.25 -2.12 -7.63
C HIS A 345 -15.71 -2.50 -7.91
N VAL A 346 -16.03 -2.79 -9.17
CA VAL A 346 -17.39 -3.17 -9.60
C VAL A 346 -17.80 -4.51 -9.00
N ILE A 347 -16.88 -5.48 -8.97
CA ILE A 347 -17.10 -6.80 -8.36
C ILE A 347 -17.34 -6.67 -6.86
N ALA A 348 -16.46 -5.97 -6.13
CA ALA A 348 -16.55 -5.83 -4.68
C ALA A 348 -17.79 -5.02 -4.26
N SER A 349 -18.17 -4.00 -5.02
CA SER A 349 -19.40 -3.22 -4.77
C SER A 349 -20.64 -4.09 -5.00
N SER A 350 -20.67 -4.89 -6.08
CA SER A 350 -21.76 -5.83 -6.36
C SER A 350 -21.85 -6.94 -5.31
N LEU A 351 -20.71 -7.39 -4.79
CA LEU A 351 -20.66 -8.36 -3.69
C LEU A 351 -21.21 -7.77 -2.39
N LEU A 352 -20.87 -6.51 -2.08
CA LEU A 352 -21.44 -5.82 -0.91
C LEU A 352 -22.96 -5.69 -1.01
N ASP A 353 -23.50 -5.32 -2.17
CA ASP A 353 -24.95 -5.23 -2.38
C ASP A 353 -25.66 -6.60 -2.26
N LYS A 354 -25.02 -7.66 -2.77
CA LYS A 354 -25.53 -9.04 -2.60
C LYS A 354 -25.49 -9.48 -1.13
N LEU A 355 -24.41 -9.17 -0.40
CA LEU A 355 -24.28 -9.50 1.02
C LEU A 355 -25.25 -8.71 1.89
N SER A 356 -25.44 -7.41 1.63
CA SER A 356 -26.39 -6.56 2.38
C SER A 356 -27.82 -7.11 2.30
N THR A 357 -28.20 -7.62 1.12
CA THR A 357 -29.49 -8.27 0.90
C THR A 357 -29.60 -9.62 1.63
N ALA A 358 -28.52 -10.40 1.66
CA ALA A 358 -28.50 -11.73 2.25
C ALA A 358 -28.33 -11.74 3.79
N LEU A 359 -27.75 -10.68 4.36
CA LEU A 359 -27.46 -10.51 5.78
C LEU A 359 -28.17 -9.27 6.34
N PRO A 360 -29.52 -9.23 6.31
CA PRO A 360 -30.27 -8.06 6.77
C PRO A 360 -30.02 -7.79 8.25
N ASP A 361 -29.67 -6.55 8.58
CA ASP A 361 -29.46 -6.04 9.93
C ASP A 361 -28.29 -6.70 10.69
N LEU A 362 -27.33 -7.26 9.95
CA LEU A 362 -26.06 -7.75 10.51
C LEU A 362 -24.89 -6.83 10.17
N LEU A 363 -24.84 -6.28 8.97
CA LEU A 363 -23.76 -5.38 8.53
C LEU A 363 -23.97 -3.96 9.06
N ASP A 364 -22.91 -3.35 9.59
CA ASP A 364 -22.86 -1.93 9.98
C ASP A 364 -22.63 -1.05 8.73
N ILE A 365 -23.69 -0.92 7.93
CA ILE A 365 -23.75 -0.07 6.74
C ILE A 365 -25.11 0.65 6.68
N PRO A 366 -25.21 1.83 6.03
CA PRO A 366 -26.46 2.58 5.97
C PRO A 366 -27.63 1.77 5.39
N GLY A 367 -28.78 1.87 6.06
CA GLY A 367 -29.98 1.08 5.72
C GLY A 367 -30.15 -0.19 6.54
N HIS A 368 -29.16 -0.53 7.37
CA HIS A 368 -29.19 -1.65 8.31
C HIS A 368 -28.91 -1.16 9.74
N ASP A 369 -29.38 -1.93 10.74
CA ASP A 369 -29.07 -1.72 12.17
C ASP A 369 -28.09 -2.79 12.68
N GLY A 370 -27.10 -3.12 11.84
CA GLY A 370 -26.10 -4.14 12.11
C GLY A 370 -24.88 -3.63 12.86
N GLU A 371 -23.99 -4.55 13.21
CA GLU A 371 -22.77 -4.27 13.99
C GLU A 371 -21.49 -4.81 13.34
N ILE A 372 -21.62 -5.63 12.29
CA ILE A 372 -20.48 -6.21 11.57
C ILE A 372 -19.92 -5.14 10.65
N MET A 373 -18.79 -4.56 11.05
CA MET A 373 -18.10 -3.55 10.25
C MET A 373 -17.64 -4.14 8.91
N VAL A 374 -17.86 -3.39 7.84
CA VAL A 374 -17.38 -3.73 6.49
C VAL A 374 -16.25 -2.79 6.10
N SER A 375 -15.03 -3.30 5.97
CA SER A 375 -13.91 -2.57 5.39
C SER A 375 -13.77 -2.88 3.90
N PHE A 376 -13.19 -1.96 3.12
CA PHE A 376 -13.15 -2.07 1.66
C PHE A 376 -11.75 -1.85 1.06
N SER A 377 -11.40 -2.63 0.05
CA SER A 377 -10.15 -2.53 -0.71
C SER A 377 -10.32 -3.06 -2.13
N ALA A 378 -10.81 -2.20 -3.03
CA ALA A 378 -11.00 -2.56 -4.43
C ALA A 378 -11.08 -1.32 -5.30
N GLY A 379 -10.01 -1.00 -6.04
CA GLY A 379 -10.03 0.07 -7.05
C GLY A 379 -10.48 1.46 -6.55
N VAL A 380 -10.20 1.78 -5.28
CA VAL A 380 -10.53 3.09 -4.70
C VAL A 380 -9.60 4.16 -5.28
N THR A 381 -10.18 5.23 -5.78
CA THR A 381 -9.50 6.40 -6.33
C THR A 381 -10.09 7.68 -5.71
N LYS A 382 -9.54 8.84 -6.07
CA LYS A 382 -10.11 10.13 -5.65
C LYS A 382 -11.54 10.31 -6.16
N GLU A 383 -11.82 9.82 -7.36
CA GLU A 383 -13.06 10.04 -8.09
C GLU A 383 -14.23 9.23 -7.51
N ASN A 384 -13.97 8.05 -6.93
CA ASN A 384 -15.01 7.19 -6.36
C ASN A 384 -14.95 7.06 -4.83
N LEU A 385 -14.00 7.69 -4.14
CA LEU A 385 -13.84 7.55 -2.69
C LEU A 385 -15.12 7.93 -1.92
N ALA A 386 -15.77 9.03 -2.30
CA ALA A 386 -16.99 9.47 -1.64
C ALA A 386 -18.09 8.42 -1.79
N ASP A 387 -18.43 8.02 -3.01
CA ASP A 387 -19.46 7.00 -3.23
C ASP A 387 -19.10 5.66 -2.56
N THR A 388 -17.82 5.29 -2.55
CA THR A 388 -17.31 4.12 -1.82
C THR A 388 -17.67 4.21 -0.33
N LEU A 389 -17.34 5.31 0.33
CA LEU A 389 -17.63 5.51 1.75
C LEU A 389 -19.14 5.64 2.01
N ALA A 390 -19.90 6.20 1.07
CA ALA A 390 -21.35 6.32 1.14
C ALA A 390 -22.07 4.96 1.10
N MET A 391 -21.45 3.92 0.49
CA MET A 391 -21.95 2.54 0.62
C MET A 391 -21.97 2.03 2.07
N GLY A 392 -21.27 2.71 2.98
CA GLY A 392 -21.19 2.37 4.40
C GLY A 392 -19.83 1.88 4.86
N VAL A 393 -18.97 1.48 3.92
CA VAL A 393 -17.70 0.84 4.26
C VAL A 393 -16.77 1.76 5.04
N ASN A 394 -16.04 1.18 5.99
CA ASN A 394 -15.15 1.84 6.92
C ASN A 394 -14.03 0.86 7.32
N PRO A 395 -12.77 1.16 7.03
CA PRO A 395 -12.23 2.16 6.08
C PRO A 395 -12.52 1.84 4.59
N ALA A 396 -12.12 2.76 3.72
CA ALA A 396 -11.71 2.46 2.35
C ALA A 396 -10.17 2.49 2.23
N THR A 397 -9.55 1.32 2.19
CA THR A 397 -8.09 1.16 2.02
C THR A 397 -7.67 1.17 0.55
N VAL A 398 -6.47 1.68 0.25
CA VAL A 398 -5.99 1.95 -1.11
C VAL A 398 -4.65 1.24 -1.36
N CYS A 399 -4.49 0.63 -2.54
CA CYS A 399 -3.22 0.05 -2.98
C CYS A 399 -2.91 0.42 -4.44
N SER A 400 -3.69 -0.07 -5.40
CA SER A 400 -3.41 0.12 -6.84
C SER A 400 -3.32 1.58 -7.27
N ASP A 401 -4.10 2.49 -6.68
CA ASP A 401 -3.99 3.91 -7.00
C ASP A 401 -2.69 4.53 -6.46
N LEU A 402 -2.16 4.04 -5.34
CA LEU A 402 -0.88 4.47 -4.77
C LEU A 402 0.34 3.93 -5.54
N LEU A 403 0.15 2.95 -6.44
CA LEU A 403 1.19 2.50 -7.37
C LEU A 403 1.27 3.38 -8.63
N LYS A 404 0.31 4.29 -8.85
CA LYS A 404 0.27 5.19 -10.01
C LYS A 404 1.02 6.51 -9.74
N PRO A 405 1.39 7.29 -10.79
CA PRO A 405 2.09 8.56 -10.63
C PRO A 405 1.48 9.47 -9.57
N GLY A 406 2.34 9.96 -8.68
CA GLY A 406 1.95 10.74 -7.49
C GLY A 406 1.99 9.95 -6.18
N GLY A 407 1.90 8.61 -6.23
CA GLY A 407 2.12 7.71 -5.10
C GLY A 407 1.33 8.07 -3.84
N TYR A 408 2.02 8.10 -2.70
CA TYR A 408 1.48 8.56 -1.41
C TYR A 408 0.84 9.96 -1.47
N GLY A 409 1.36 10.84 -2.33
CA GLY A 409 0.82 12.19 -2.52
C GLY A 409 -0.58 12.25 -3.16
N ARG A 410 -1.13 11.09 -3.55
CA ARG A 410 -2.51 10.96 -4.03
C ARG A 410 -3.54 10.97 -2.91
N LEU A 411 -3.16 10.63 -1.67
CA LEU A 411 -4.06 10.58 -0.51
C LEU A 411 -4.60 11.97 -0.12
N ALA A 412 -3.76 12.99 -0.06
CA ALA A 412 -4.20 14.32 0.39
C ALA A 412 -5.28 14.94 -0.52
N PRO A 413 -5.19 14.87 -1.87
CA PRO A 413 -6.28 15.25 -2.76
C PRO A 413 -7.58 14.45 -2.58
N MET A 414 -7.51 13.17 -2.19
CA MET A 414 -8.70 12.37 -1.88
C MET A 414 -9.44 12.93 -0.67
N LEU A 415 -8.72 13.13 0.43
CA LEU A 415 -9.30 13.66 1.67
C LEU A 415 -9.80 15.09 1.52
N LYS A 416 -9.09 15.94 0.75
CA LYS A 416 -9.56 17.31 0.45
C LYS A 416 -10.86 17.31 -0.35
N ALA A 417 -11.02 16.39 -1.30
CA ALA A 417 -12.27 16.26 -2.06
C ALA A 417 -13.41 15.78 -1.15
N LEU A 418 -13.15 14.78 -0.31
CA LEU A 418 -14.13 14.27 0.66
C LEU A 418 -14.54 15.35 1.67
N SER A 419 -13.60 16.06 2.31
CA SER A 419 -13.93 17.16 3.23
C SER A 419 -14.80 18.23 2.57
N LYS A 420 -14.50 18.57 1.32
CA LYS A 420 -15.29 19.52 0.55
C LYS A 420 -16.70 19.01 0.29
N GLU A 421 -16.85 17.74 -0.06
CA GLU A 421 -18.16 17.14 -0.32
C GLU A 421 -19.03 17.08 0.94
N VAL A 422 -18.44 16.69 2.08
CA VAL A 422 -19.12 16.73 3.38
C VAL A 422 -19.60 18.15 3.67
N ALA A 423 -18.73 19.16 3.52
CA ALA A 423 -19.08 20.56 3.75
C ALA A 423 -20.17 21.07 2.79
N ASP A 424 -20.06 20.78 1.48
CA ASP A 424 -21.01 21.22 0.46
C ASP A 424 -22.41 20.59 0.66
N SER A 425 -22.49 19.41 1.29
CA SER A 425 -23.75 18.77 1.69
C SER A 425 -24.43 19.42 2.90
N GLY A 426 -23.75 20.37 3.56
CA GLY A 426 -24.21 21.01 4.80
C GLY A 426 -23.93 20.20 6.06
N GLN A 427 -23.17 19.11 5.96
CA GLN A 427 -22.78 18.27 7.09
C GLN A 427 -21.40 18.67 7.62
N VAL A 428 -21.12 18.29 8.87
CA VAL A 428 -19.86 18.61 9.55
C VAL A 428 -19.07 17.37 9.96
N ASN A 429 -19.63 16.18 9.74
CA ASN A 429 -18.94 14.92 10.01
C ASN A 429 -19.32 13.83 9.00
N LEU A 430 -18.45 12.83 8.88
CA LEU A 430 -18.59 11.72 7.94
C LEU A 430 -19.88 10.91 8.15
N MET A 431 -20.28 10.66 9.41
CA MET A 431 -21.41 9.77 9.73
C MET A 431 -22.75 10.38 9.31
N ASP A 432 -22.99 11.65 9.65
CA ASP A 432 -24.20 12.37 9.24
C ASP A 432 -24.26 12.52 7.72
N TRP A 433 -23.10 12.72 7.07
CA TRP A 433 -23.02 12.74 5.61
C TRP A 433 -23.38 11.39 4.98
N LYS A 434 -22.88 10.26 5.51
CA LYS A 434 -23.28 8.91 5.03
C LYS A 434 -24.78 8.69 5.20
N ALA A 435 -25.35 9.07 6.34
CA ALA A 435 -26.79 8.98 6.59
C ALA A 435 -27.60 9.84 5.59
N ALA A 436 -27.12 11.05 5.26
CA ALA A 436 -27.73 11.90 4.25
C ALA A 436 -27.65 11.28 2.84
N ARG A 437 -26.51 10.68 2.46
CA ARG A 437 -26.35 9.95 1.19
C ARG A 437 -27.30 8.76 1.10
N GLN A 438 -27.46 7.99 2.19
CA GLN A 438 -28.44 6.92 2.27
C GLN A 438 -29.88 7.42 2.09
N ALA A 439 -30.27 8.49 2.77
CA ALA A 439 -31.61 9.07 2.62
C ALA A 439 -31.85 9.58 1.18
N GLN A 440 -30.82 10.13 0.54
CA GLN A 440 -30.86 10.55 -0.86
C GLN A 440 -31.07 9.36 -1.81
N ALA A 441 -30.29 8.28 -1.65
CA ALA A 441 -30.42 7.07 -2.46
C ALA A 441 -31.84 6.48 -2.39
N VAL A 442 -32.41 6.42 -1.18
CA VAL A 442 -33.81 6.01 -0.96
C VAL A 442 -34.79 6.95 -1.66
N GLY A 443 -34.55 8.26 -1.58
CA GLY A 443 -35.34 9.27 -2.30
C GLY A 443 -35.28 9.12 -3.82
N ASN A 444 -34.16 8.61 -4.36
CA ASN A 444 -33.95 8.33 -5.77
C ASN A 444 -34.54 6.97 -6.20
N GLY A 445 -35.09 6.19 -5.28
CA GLY A 445 -35.74 4.90 -5.57
C GLY A 445 -34.83 3.68 -5.46
N HIS A 446 -33.60 3.83 -4.95
CA HIS A 446 -32.71 2.72 -4.62
C HIS A 446 -32.93 2.25 -3.17
N PRO A 447 -32.77 0.95 -2.86
CA PRO A 447 -32.94 0.47 -1.48
C PRO A 447 -31.85 1.00 -0.53
N THR A 448 -30.62 1.15 -1.02
CA THR A 448 -29.46 1.63 -0.27
C THR A 448 -28.54 2.49 -1.14
N ALA A 449 -27.66 3.25 -0.50
CA ALA A 449 -26.56 3.96 -1.18
C ALA A 449 -25.61 2.99 -1.90
N CYS A 450 -25.43 1.77 -1.38
CA CYS A 450 -24.68 0.72 -2.07
C CYS A 450 -25.36 0.29 -3.38
N ALA A 451 -26.67 0.06 -3.36
CA ALA A 451 -27.43 -0.29 -4.56
C ALA A 451 -27.45 0.85 -5.60
N GLU A 452 -27.50 2.10 -5.16
CA GLU A 452 -27.34 3.28 -6.04
C GLU A 452 -25.95 3.29 -6.69
N HIS A 453 -24.89 3.08 -5.91
CA HIS A 453 -23.52 3.01 -6.42
C HIS A 453 -23.33 1.87 -7.42
N VAL A 454 -23.80 0.66 -7.11
CA VAL A 454 -23.75 -0.49 -8.02
C VAL A 454 -24.48 -0.20 -9.32
N ALA A 455 -25.66 0.41 -9.27
CA ALA A 455 -26.40 0.82 -10.45
C ALA A 455 -25.63 1.85 -11.30
N SER A 456 -24.91 2.78 -10.66
CA SER A 456 -24.08 3.77 -11.33
C SER A 456 -22.86 3.14 -12.02
N VAL A 457 -22.06 2.35 -11.30
CA VAL A 457 -20.81 1.77 -11.83
C VAL A 457 -21.03 0.68 -12.88
N ARG A 458 -22.24 0.11 -12.96
CA ARG A 458 -22.67 -0.82 -14.02
C ARG A 458 -23.58 -0.15 -15.07
N GLY A 459 -23.82 1.15 -14.92
CA GLY A 459 -24.71 1.95 -15.77
C GLY A 459 -23.98 3.16 -16.35
N GLU A 460 -24.38 4.37 -15.95
CA GLU A 460 -23.83 5.61 -16.51
C GLU A 460 -22.35 5.84 -16.20
N GLY A 461 -21.85 5.30 -15.09
CA GLY A 461 -20.45 5.42 -14.66
C GLY A 461 -19.52 4.31 -15.18
N ILE A 462 -20.03 3.38 -15.99
CA ILE A 462 -19.29 2.17 -16.40
C ILE A 462 -17.98 2.47 -17.13
N GLU A 463 -17.90 3.59 -17.85
CA GLU A 463 -16.71 3.97 -18.64
C GLU A 463 -15.45 4.00 -17.77
N ALA A 464 -15.53 4.54 -16.54
CA ALA A 464 -14.41 4.64 -15.61
C ALA A 464 -13.84 3.26 -15.18
N TYR A 465 -14.61 2.19 -15.33
CA TYR A 465 -14.25 0.84 -14.92
C TYR A 465 -13.97 -0.09 -16.10
N SER A 466 -14.53 0.22 -17.26
CA SER A 466 -14.41 -0.54 -18.50
C SER A 466 -12.99 -0.53 -19.10
N LEU A 467 -12.73 -1.48 -20.00
CA LEU A 467 -11.52 -1.51 -20.82
C LEU A 467 -11.34 -0.19 -21.58
N ALA A 468 -12.40 0.33 -22.21
CA ALA A 468 -12.34 1.57 -22.99
C ALA A 468 -11.85 2.79 -22.18
N GLY A 469 -12.23 2.88 -20.90
CA GLY A 469 -11.76 3.96 -20.02
C GLY A 469 -10.34 3.75 -19.48
N ASN A 470 -9.80 2.53 -19.53
CA ASN A 470 -8.55 2.15 -18.88
C ASN A 470 -7.48 1.59 -19.83
N GLU A 471 -7.74 1.46 -21.14
CA GLU A 471 -6.80 0.94 -22.15
C GLU A 471 -5.66 1.91 -22.48
N LYS A 472 -5.74 3.16 -21.99
CA LYS A 472 -4.72 4.18 -22.23
C LYS A 472 -3.40 3.79 -21.56
N LEU A 473 -2.38 3.60 -22.37
CA LEU A 473 -1.03 3.27 -21.93
C LEU A 473 -0.29 4.49 -21.36
N PRO A 474 0.72 4.27 -20.48
CA PRO A 474 1.68 5.29 -20.09
C PRO A 474 2.35 5.94 -21.30
N ARG A 475 2.76 7.20 -21.16
CA ARG A 475 3.43 7.94 -22.23
C ARG A 475 4.82 7.35 -22.47
N GLU A 476 5.13 7.03 -23.72
CA GLU A 476 6.46 6.60 -24.16
C GLU A 476 7.15 7.72 -24.98
N VAL A 477 8.48 7.69 -25.01
CA VAL A 477 9.36 8.50 -25.87
C VAL A 477 10.37 7.57 -26.56
N GLU A 478 10.81 7.93 -27.76
CA GLU A 478 11.81 7.16 -28.52
C GLU A 478 13.23 7.47 -28.01
N HIS A 479 13.51 7.09 -26.77
CA HIS A 479 14.82 7.25 -26.13
C HIS A 479 15.09 6.06 -25.21
N ASP A 480 16.28 5.49 -25.28
CA ASP A 480 16.73 4.41 -24.40
C ASP A 480 17.13 5.00 -23.04
N LEU A 481 16.71 4.36 -21.95
CA LEU A 481 17.06 4.85 -20.62
C LEU A 481 18.55 4.61 -20.37
N GLU A 482 19.28 5.68 -20.03
CA GLU A 482 20.69 5.60 -19.68
C GLU A 482 20.92 5.66 -18.16
N MET A 483 22.11 5.27 -17.70
CA MET A 483 22.47 5.38 -16.27
C MET A 483 22.44 6.83 -15.80
N PHE A 484 23.09 7.72 -16.56
CA PHE A 484 23.13 9.16 -16.33
C PHE A 484 22.38 9.87 -17.45
N GLY A 485 21.48 10.80 -17.10
CA GLY A 485 20.56 11.44 -18.05
C GLY A 485 19.22 10.71 -18.16
N CYS A 486 18.15 11.47 -18.33
CA CYS A 486 16.78 11.02 -18.64
C CYS A 486 15.87 12.24 -18.77
N VAL A 487 14.61 12.05 -19.18
CA VAL A 487 13.62 13.14 -19.26
C VAL A 487 13.26 13.78 -17.90
N ALA A 488 13.77 13.21 -16.80
CA ALA A 488 13.64 13.71 -15.44
C ALA A 488 12.19 13.98 -14.98
N CYS A 489 11.30 13.03 -15.28
CA CYS A 489 9.86 13.07 -15.01
C CYS A 489 9.44 12.80 -13.56
N ASN A 490 10.34 12.37 -12.67
CA ASN A 490 10.07 11.93 -11.29
C ASN A 490 9.20 10.68 -11.11
N PHE A 491 8.77 9.99 -12.18
CA PHE A 491 7.86 8.86 -12.02
C PHE A 491 8.44 7.75 -11.15
N CYS A 492 9.71 7.36 -11.34
CA CYS A 492 10.39 6.33 -10.53
C CYS A 492 10.37 6.63 -9.01
N ILE A 493 10.51 7.89 -8.60
CA ILE A 493 10.35 8.31 -7.20
C ILE A 493 8.89 8.15 -6.77
N THR A 494 7.97 8.75 -7.53
CA THR A 494 6.56 8.84 -7.09
C THR A 494 5.81 7.52 -7.14
N VAL A 495 6.22 6.55 -7.97
CA VAL A 495 5.54 5.26 -8.11
C VAL A 495 6.23 4.15 -7.31
N CYS A 496 7.41 4.41 -6.74
CA CYS A 496 8.10 3.43 -5.93
C CYS A 496 7.36 3.29 -4.59
N PRO A 497 6.77 2.12 -4.27
CA PRO A 497 6.11 1.95 -2.98
C PRO A 497 7.13 2.03 -1.84
N ASN A 498 8.35 1.52 -2.01
CA ASN A 498 9.31 1.41 -0.91
C ASN A 498 10.13 2.68 -0.62
N ASP A 499 9.90 3.77 -1.38
CA ASP A 499 10.74 4.98 -1.36
C ASP A 499 12.24 4.68 -1.58
N ALA A 500 12.54 3.76 -2.50
CA ALA A 500 13.91 3.38 -2.84
C ALA A 500 14.62 4.38 -3.75
N PHE A 501 13.87 5.23 -4.47
CA PHE A 501 14.43 6.20 -5.39
C PHE A 501 14.52 7.58 -4.76
N PHE A 502 15.64 8.25 -5.00
CA PHE A 502 15.81 9.67 -4.69
C PHE A 502 16.48 10.40 -5.85
N SER A 503 16.47 11.73 -5.81
CA SER A 503 17.10 12.56 -6.85
C SER A 503 18.08 13.60 -6.32
N ILE A 504 19.16 13.79 -7.06
CA ILE A 504 20.17 14.85 -6.88
C ILE A 504 20.15 15.76 -8.12
N ALA A 505 20.32 17.06 -7.95
CA ALA A 505 20.40 18.00 -9.07
C ALA A 505 21.58 17.64 -9.99
N THR A 506 21.38 17.69 -11.31
CA THR A 506 22.44 17.36 -12.27
C THR A 506 23.60 18.36 -12.12
N PRO A 507 24.85 17.91 -11.85
CA PRO A 507 26.00 18.79 -11.78
C PRO A 507 26.29 19.46 -13.12
N ASP A 508 26.86 20.67 -13.10
CA ASP A 508 27.13 21.42 -14.34
C ASP A 508 28.10 20.69 -15.27
N ALA A 509 29.12 20.02 -14.73
CA ALA A 509 30.04 19.19 -15.51
C ALA A 509 29.31 18.07 -16.28
N LEU A 510 28.27 17.47 -15.69
CA LEU A 510 27.48 16.43 -16.35
C LEU A 510 26.54 17.03 -17.41
N LYS A 511 26.00 18.23 -17.17
CA LYS A 511 25.24 18.98 -18.20
C LYS A 511 26.11 19.35 -19.39
N GLU A 512 27.36 19.73 -19.16
CA GLU A 512 28.32 20.03 -20.24
C GLU A 512 28.64 18.80 -21.08
N SER A 513 28.70 17.62 -20.45
CA SER A 513 28.98 16.35 -21.13
C SER A 513 27.78 15.79 -21.90
N LEU A 514 26.58 15.82 -21.31
CA LEU A 514 25.38 15.18 -21.85
C LEU A 514 24.44 16.16 -22.57
N GLY A 515 24.67 17.46 -22.49
CA GLY A 515 23.81 18.47 -23.11
C GLY A 515 22.37 18.43 -22.58
N ASP A 516 21.41 18.46 -23.50
CA ASP A 516 19.98 18.44 -23.17
C ASP A 516 19.53 17.10 -22.54
N ASP A 517 20.24 16.01 -22.84
CA ASP A 517 19.93 14.65 -22.36
C ASP A 517 20.30 14.44 -20.89
N ALA A 518 21.12 15.34 -20.33
CA ALA A 518 21.51 15.32 -18.92
C ALA A 518 20.29 15.39 -17.99
N GLY A 519 19.21 16.05 -18.42
CA GLY A 519 18.06 16.34 -17.57
C GLY A 519 18.42 17.26 -16.39
N ARG A 520 17.39 17.74 -15.68
CA ARG A 520 17.57 18.67 -14.54
C ARG A 520 18.08 18.01 -13.26
N GLN A 521 17.93 16.69 -13.14
CA GLN A 521 18.31 15.91 -11.97
C GLN A 521 18.61 14.45 -12.35
N GLN A 522 19.49 13.83 -11.58
CA GLN A 522 19.82 12.41 -11.64
C GLN A 522 19.05 11.64 -10.59
N TYR A 523 18.84 10.35 -10.85
CA TYR A 523 18.10 9.45 -9.98
C TYR A 523 19.00 8.32 -9.53
N PHE A 524 18.84 7.94 -8.27
CA PHE A 524 19.59 6.87 -7.63
C PHE A 524 18.62 5.90 -6.99
N VAL A 525 19.06 4.65 -6.82
CA VAL A 525 18.33 3.59 -6.15
C VAL A 525 19.08 3.23 -4.87
N LEU A 526 18.44 3.34 -3.71
CA LEU A 526 18.89 2.71 -2.47
C LEU A 526 18.55 1.22 -2.56
N SER A 527 19.58 0.39 -2.72
CA SER A 527 19.40 -1.03 -3.02
C SER A 527 18.71 -1.78 -1.89
N GLU A 528 18.96 -1.38 -0.64
CA GLU A 528 18.37 -1.87 0.59
C GLU A 528 16.83 -1.80 0.57
N LEU A 529 16.27 -0.79 -0.11
CA LEU A 529 14.83 -0.53 -0.16
C LEU A 529 14.19 -1.03 -1.47
N CYS A 530 14.98 -1.40 -2.46
CA CYS A 530 14.47 -1.84 -3.76
C CYS A 530 14.34 -3.36 -3.82
N ASN A 531 13.11 -3.84 -4.04
CA ASN A 531 12.76 -5.24 -4.25
C ASN A 531 12.60 -5.61 -5.74
N GLU A 532 12.83 -4.66 -6.65
CA GLU A 532 12.72 -4.85 -8.10
C GLU A 532 11.30 -5.28 -8.54
N CYS A 533 10.26 -4.74 -7.91
CA CYS A 533 8.87 -5.10 -8.21
C CYS A 533 8.42 -4.81 -9.65
N GLY A 534 9.13 -3.95 -10.39
CA GLY A 534 8.83 -3.59 -11.79
C GLY A 534 7.83 -2.44 -11.95
N ASN A 535 7.30 -1.86 -10.87
CA ASN A 535 6.31 -0.79 -10.98
C ASN A 535 6.90 0.49 -11.62
N CYS A 536 8.15 0.85 -11.33
CA CYS A 536 8.79 2.02 -11.95
C CYS A 536 9.10 1.84 -13.44
N MET A 537 9.39 0.59 -13.87
CA MET A 537 9.55 0.23 -15.28
C MET A 537 8.25 0.49 -16.06
N THR A 538 7.10 0.15 -15.48
CA THR A 538 5.78 0.36 -16.10
C THR A 538 5.51 1.81 -16.50
N PHE A 539 5.94 2.77 -15.68
CA PHE A 539 5.68 4.19 -15.88
C PHE A 539 6.89 4.97 -16.44
N CYS A 540 8.03 4.32 -16.68
CA CYS A 540 9.16 4.98 -17.31
C CYS A 540 8.77 5.38 -18.74
N PRO A 541 8.90 6.66 -19.14
CA PRO A 541 8.60 7.05 -20.51
C PRO A 541 9.68 6.61 -21.49
N GLU A 542 10.87 6.27 -21.01
CA GLU A 542 12.00 5.84 -21.83
C GLU A 542 12.06 4.31 -21.87
N ASN A 543 12.73 3.77 -22.88
CA ASN A 543 12.91 2.32 -23.02
C ASN A 543 13.93 1.80 -22.00
N GLY A 544 13.45 1.26 -20.89
CA GLY A 544 14.30 0.61 -19.89
C GLY A 544 13.67 0.51 -18.50
N ASP A 545 14.28 -0.28 -17.62
CA ASP A 545 13.90 -0.39 -16.21
C ASP A 545 14.76 0.56 -15.34
N PRO A 546 14.16 1.61 -14.74
CA PRO A 546 14.88 2.50 -13.84
C PRO A 546 15.58 1.78 -12.68
N ALA A 547 15.01 0.70 -12.14
CA ALA A 547 15.59 -0.01 -10.99
C ALA A 547 16.88 -0.75 -11.37
N MET A 548 17.03 -1.13 -12.64
CA MET A 548 18.20 -1.85 -13.13
C MET A 548 19.25 -0.92 -13.74
N ILE A 549 18.82 0.17 -14.36
CA ILE A 549 19.68 1.07 -15.15
C ILE A 549 20.24 2.23 -14.32
N LYS A 550 19.44 2.83 -13.41
CA LYS A 550 19.89 3.99 -12.63
C LYS A 550 20.90 3.58 -11.55
N PRO A 551 21.89 4.44 -11.20
CA PRO A 551 22.93 4.11 -10.24
C PRO A 551 22.38 3.51 -8.94
N ARG A 552 22.80 2.28 -8.65
CA ARG A 552 22.39 1.55 -7.44
C ARG A 552 23.42 1.75 -6.34
N LEU A 553 22.99 2.38 -5.26
CA LEU A 553 23.82 2.58 -4.07
C LEU A 553 23.60 1.44 -3.08
N TYR A 554 24.68 1.10 -2.39
CA TYR A 554 24.70 0.09 -1.33
C TYR A 554 25.45 0.66 -0.14
N THR A 555 24.82 0.61 1.02
CA THR A 555 25.41 0.84 2.34
C THR A 555 25.76 -0.46 3.06
N ASP A 556 25.11 -1.56 2.71
CA ASP A 556 25.38 -2.90 3.22
C ASP A 556 26.33 -3.68 2.29
N ARG A 557 27.41 -4.20 2.86
CA ARG A 557 28.45 -4.92 2.12
C ARG A 557 27.97 -6.29 1.64
N ASP A 558 27.24 -7.01 2.47
CA ASP A 558 26.77 -8.36 2.15
C ASP A 558 25.71 -8.29 1.03
N LEU A 559 24.82 -7.28 1.09
CA LEU A 559 23.85 -7.00 0.03
C LEU A 559 24.54 -6.60 -1.29
N PHE A 560 25.60 -5.80 -1.23
CA PHE A 560 26.42 -5.50 -2.40
C PHE A 560 26.99 -6.80 -2.96
N ASP A 561 27.75 -7.57 -2.19
CA ASP A 561 28.41 -8.79 -2.68
C ASP A 561 27.42 -9.85 -3.19
N ALA A 562 26.22 -9.94 -2.61
CA ALA A 562 25.18 -10.90 -2.98
C ALA A 562 24.43 -10.56 -4.28
N ARG A 563 24.37 -9.28 -4.69
CA ARG A 563 23.65 -8.87 -5.91
C ARG A 563 24.56 -8.83 -7.13
N ALA A 564 24.00 -9.18 -8.29
CA ALA A 564 24.67 -9.04 -9.59
C ALA A 564 24.46 -7.63 -10.19
N GLY A 565 24.96 -7.40 -11.41
CA GLY A 565 24.75 -6.15 -12.15
C GLY A 565 25.58 -4.97 -11.66
N GLN A 566 25.21 -3.76 -12.09
CA GLN A 566 25.87 -2.51 -11.67
C GLN A 566 25.57 -2.16 -10.22
N GLY A 567 26.54 -1.56 -9.54
CA GLY A 567 26.37 -1.08 -8.18
C GLY A 567 27.54 -0.23 -7.68
N PHE A 568 27.25 0.60 -6.70
CA PHE A 568 28.16 1.52 -6.04
C PHE A 568 28.07 1.32 -4.52
N PHE A 569 29.07 0.66 -3.92
CA PHE A 569 29.15 0.47 -2.48
C PHE A 569 29.78 1.68 -1.80
N LEU A 570 29.09 2.21 -0.80
CA LEU A 570 29.50 3.39 -0.04
C LEU A 570 30.33 2.95 1.18
N GLY A 571 31.63 2.76 0.96
CA GLY A 571 32.58 2.38 1.99
C GLY A 571 33.17 3.58 2.74
N MET A 572 33.85 3.31 3.86
CA MET A 572 34.54 4.34 4.65
C MET A 572 35.67 5.04 3.87
N ASP A 573 36.34 4.31 2.96
CA ASP A 573 37.48 4.80 2.18
C ASP A 573 37.08 5.40 0.82
N GLY A 574 35.78 5.44 0.50
CA GLY A 574 35.25 5.92 -0.78
C GLY A 574 34.22 4.98 -1.40
N ILE A 575 33.97 5.16 -2.69
CA ILE A 575 32.97 4.38 -3.43
C ILE A 575 33.65 3.26 -4.21
N GLU A 576 33.19 2.02 -3.99
CA GLU A 576 33.60 0.84 -4.76
C GLU A 576 32.54 0.54 -5.85
N GLY A 577 32.98 0.43 -7.11
CA GLY A 577 32.10 0.12 -8.24
C GLY A 577 32.13 -1.37 -8.61
N ARG A 578 30.96 -1.95 -8.90
CA ARG A 578 30.81 -3.27 -9.53
C ARG A 578 30.15 -3.13 -10.89
N SER A 579 30.70 -3.80 -11.91
CA SER A 579 30.17 -3.81 -13.29
C SER A 579 29.96 -2.40 -13.88
N VAL A 580 30.81 -1.46 -13.49
CA VAL A 580 30.84 -0.06 -13.93
C VAL A 580 32.30 0.36 -14.16
N ASP A 581 32.53 1.40 -14.95
CA ASP A 581 33.87 1.96 -15.16
C ASP A 581 34.24 3.01 -14.09
N ASP A 582 35.53 3.37 -14.05
CA ASP A 582 36.07 4.33 -13.09
C ASP A 582 35.47 5.73 -13.27
N ASP A 583 35.06 6.09 -14.50
CA ASP A 583 34.43 7.37 -14.81
C ASP A 583 33.04 7.47 -14.16
N ALA A 584 32.23 6.40 -14.22
CA ALA A 584 30.95 6.31 -13.54
C ALA A 584 31.09 6.41 -12.02
N VAL A 585 32.11 5.77 -11.44
CA VAL A 585 32.42 5.88 -10.00
C VAL A 585 32.78 7.32 -9.63
N ALA A 586 33.60 8.00 -10.43
CA ALA A 586 33.95 9.39 -10.21
C ALA A 586 32.74 10.33 -10.30
N VAL A 587 31.86 10.10 -11.27
CA VAL A 587 30.61 10.87 -11.45
C VAL A 587 29.66 10.68 -10.26
N VAL A 588 29.45 9.45 -9.80
CA VAL A 588 28.64 9.17 -8.60
C VAL A 588 29.25 9.79 -7.35
N SER A 589 30.56 9.64 -7.15
CA SER A 589 31.27 10.25 -6.02
C SER A 589 31.11 11.77 -6.00
N SER A 590 31.26 12.43 -7.15
CA SER A 590 31.07 13.88 -7.25
C SER A 590 29.64 14.32 -6.93
N MET A 591 28.62 13.52 -7.29
CA MET A 591 27.23 13.86 -6.98
C MET A 591 26.91 13.68 -5.49
N LEU A 592 27.42 12.63 -4.86
CA LEU A 592 27.17 12.33 -3.44
C LEU A 592 27.93 13.24 -2.48
N GLN A 593 29.01 13.91 -2.94
CA GLN A 593 29.65 15.00 -2.19
C GLN A 593 28.76 16.26 -2.09
N GLY A 594 27.72 16.37 -2.90
CA GLY A 594 26.77 17.47 -2.80
C GLY A 594 25.82 17.28 -1.61
N GLU A 595 25.78 18.25 -0.70
CA GLU A 595 24.88 18.22 0.47
C GLU A 595 23.39 18.33 0.08
N LYS A 596 23.05 18.74 -1.14
CA LYS A 596 21.64 18.92 -1.53
C LYS A 596 21.06 17.67 -2.19
N GLY A 597 20.25 16.98 -1.41
CA GLY A 597 19.36 15.93 -1.90
C GLY A 597 19.93 14.52 -1.92
N ASN A 598 21.11 14.34 -1.35
CA ASN A 598 21.64 13.03 -0.98
C ASN A 598 21.07 12.63 0.40
N PRO A 599 20.16 11.64 0.48
CA PRO A 599 19.52 11.22 1.73
C PRO A 599 20.46 10.49 2.70
N LEU A 600 21.71 10.25 2.31
CA LEU A 600 22.74 9.57 3.09
C LEU A 600 23.80 10.54 3.65
N SER A 601 23.56 11.85 3.55
CA SER A 601 24.51 12.90 3.98
C SER A 601 24.55 13.11 5.49
#